data_AF-A0A5R2MUJ6-F1
#
_entry.id   AF-A0A5R2MUJ6-F1
#
_cell.length_a   1.000
_cell.length_b   1.000
_cell.length_c   1.000
_cell.angle_alpha   90.00
_cell.angle_beta   90.00
_cell.angle_gamma   90.00
#
_symmetry.space_group_name_H-M   'P 1'
#
loop_
_entity.id
_entity.type
_entity.pdbx_description
1 polymer ?
#
loop_
_entity_poly.entity_id
_entity_poly.type
_entity_poly.pdbx_seq_one_letter_code
_entity_poly.pdbx_strand_id
1 'polypeptide(L)' 'GAHKGHHHYISLALVAEVDGKKVWLSANSDVAVTFEEEKSDPV' A
#
# COMPACT_ATOMS: atom_id res chain seq x y z
N GLY A 1 3.93 10.75 1.39
CA GLY A 1 5.21 10.24 1.91
C GLY A 1 6.24 11.33 1.82
N ALA A 2 6.69 11.84 2.96
CA ALA A 2 7.37 13.13 3.09
C ALA A 2 8.87 13.15 2.74
N HIS A 3 9.35 12.34 1.78
CA HIS A 3 10.79 12.21 1.52
C HIS A 3 11.11 12.33 0.02
N LYS A 4 11.63 13.50 -0.38
CA LYS A 4 12.07 13.81 -1.75
C LYS A 4 13.27 12.92 -2.10
N GLY A 5 13.08 11.92 -2.97
CA GLY A 5 14.13 10.98 -3.41
C GLY A 5 13.82 9.50 -3.15
N HIS A 6 12.74 9.19 -2.45
CA HIS A 6 12.33 7.80 -2.20
C HIS A 6 11.16 7.44 -3.09
N HIS A 7 11.39 6.52 -4.02
CA HIS A 7 10.30 5.89 -4.75
C HIS A 7 9.62 4.90 -3.81
N HIS A 8 8.34 5.14 -3.52
CA HIS A 8 7.52 4.22 -2.75
C HIS A 8 7.06 3.09 -3.67
N TYR A 9 7.37 1.87 -3.30
CA TYR A 9 6.93 0.67 -4.00
C TYR A 9 6.06 -0.18 -3.07
N ILE A 10 5.13 -0.91 -3.66
CA ILE A 10 4.37 -1.97 -2.99
C ILE A 10 4.79 -3.31 -3.57
N SER A 11 4.72 -4.36 -2.75
CA SER A 11 4.95 -5.72 -3.24
C SER A 11 3.91 -6.09 -4.29
N LEU A 12 4.32 -6.76 -5.37
CA LEU A 12 3.37 -7.26 -6.39
C LEU A 12 2.38 -8.26 -5.82
N ALA A 13 2.70 -8.94 -4.71
CA ALA A 13 1.77 -9.82 -4.02
C ALA A 13 0.54 -9.08 -3.43
N LEU A 14 0.63 -7.76 -3.27
CA LEU A 14 -0.48 -6.90 -2.82
C LEU A 14 -1.39 -6.49 -3.98
N VAL A 15 -1.05 -6.76 -5.23
CA VAL A 15 -1.81 -6.34 -6.41
C VAL A 15 -2.79 -7.45 -6.80
N ALA A 16 -4.08 -7.17 -6.70
CA ALA A 16 -5.14 -8.08 -7.13
C ALA A 16 -5.42 -7.94 -8.64
N GLU A 17 -5.49 -6.70 -9.13
CA GLU A 17 -5.79 -6.40 -10.54
C GLU A 17 -5.25 -5.02 -10.94
N VAL A 18 -4.95 -4.85 -12.24
CA VAL A 18 -4.61 -3.56 -12.85
C VAL A 18 -5.60 -3.28 -13.98
N ASP A 19 -6.37 -2.21 -13.83
CA ASP A 19 -7.33 -1.72 -14.83
C ASP A 19 -6.88 -0.34 -15.34
N GLY A 20 -6.14 -0.36 -16.45
CA GLY A 20 -5.58 0.84 -17.07
C GLY A 20 -4.66 1.61 -16.11
N LYS A 21 -5.16 2.73 -15.55
CA LYS A 21 -4.43 3.58 -14.58
C LYS A 21 -4.83 3.32 -13.14
N LYS A 22 -5.65 2.30 -12.88
CA LYS A 22 -6.18 1.94 -11.57
C LYS A 22 -5.58 0.61 -11.13
N VAL A 23 -5.23 0.52 -9.85
CA VAL A 23 -4.70 -0.70 -9.25
C VAL A 23 -5.63 -1.08 -8.10
N TRP A 24 -6.12 -2.32 -8.11
CA TRP A 24 -6.90 -2.92 -7.04
C TRP A 24 -5.96 -3.70 -6.13
N LEU A 25 -6.00 -3.42 -4.83
CA LEU A 25 -5.17 -4.11 -3.85
C LEU A 25 -5.90 -5.31 -3.27
N SER A 26 -5.13 -6.37 -3.04
CA SER A 26 -5.54 -7.59 -2.37
C SER A 26 -5.69 -7.32 -0.87
N ALA A 27 -6.90 -7.49 -0.35
CA ALA A 27 -7.21 -7.48 1.09
C ALA A 27 -7.42 -8.92 1.61
N ASN A 28 -6.77 -9.89 0.97
CA ASN A 28 -6.85 -11.30 1.34
C ASN A 28 -6.28 -11.44 2.76
N SER A 29 -6.84 -12.31 3.60
CA SER A 29 -6.42 -12.45 5.01
C SER A 29 -4.92 -12.74 5.19
N ASP A 30 -4.28 -13.37 4.19
CA ASP A 30 -2.84 -13.68 4.17
C ASP A 30 -1.95 -12.42 3.96
N VAL A 31 -2.54 -11.33 3.51
CA VAL A 31 -1.85 -10.08 3.11
C VAL A 31 -2.29 -8.89 3.99
N ALA A 32 -3.37 -9.04 4.74
CA ALA A 32 -4.00 -7.97 5.55
C ALA A 32 -3.08 -7.37 6.64
N VAL A 33 -2.06 -8.09 7.10
CA VAL A 33 -1.14 -7.65 8.17
C VAL A 33 -0.26 -6.46 7.73
N THR A 34 -0.07 -6.24 6.42
CA THR A 34 0.81 -5.15 5.94
C THR A 34 0.13 -3.78 5.82
N PHE A 35 -1.16 -3.68 6.14
CA PHE A 35 -1.95 -2.44 6.03
C PHE A 35 -2.22 -1.78 7.38
N GLU A 36 -1.32 -1.95 8.36
CA GLU A 36 -1.37 -1.16 9.58
C GLU A 36 -1.09 0.32 9.27
N GLU A 37 -2.04 1.18 9.58
CA GLU A 37 -1.91 2.63 9.45
C GLU A 37 -0.90 3.15 10.48
N GLU A 38 0.10 3.91 10.04
CA GLU A 38 1.02 4.59 10.95
C GLU A 38 0.22 5.58 11.81
N LYS A 39 0.30 5.44 13.14
CA LYS A 39 -0.37 6.34 14.08
C LYS A 39 0.17 7.76 13.86
N SER A 40 -0.64 8.65 13.29
CA SER A 40 -0.29 10.06 13.24
C SER A 40 -0.37 10.63 14.65
N ASP A 41 0.69 11.30 15.10
CA ASP A 41 0.71 11.98 16.39
C ASP A 41 -0.46 12.98 16.46
N PRO A 42 -1.34 12.89 17.47
CA PRO A 42 -2.36 13.91 17.67
C PRO A 42 -1.65 15.22 18.06
N VAL A 43 -1.80 16.24 17.21
CA VAL A 43 -1.42 17.63 17.52
C VAL A 43 -2.33 18.23 18.58
#